data_AF-A0A561SL57-F1
#
_entry.id   AF-A0A561SL57-F1
#
_cell.length_a   1.000
_cell.length_b   1.000
_cell.length_c   1.000
_cell.angle_alpha   90.00
_cell.angle_beta   90.00
_cell.angle_gamma   90.00
#
_symmetry.space_group_name_H-M   'P 1'
#
loop_
_entity.id
_entity.type
_entity.pdbx_description
1 polymer ?
#
loop_
_entity_poly.entity_id
_entity_poly.type
_entity_poly.pdbx_seq_one_letter_code
_entity_poly.pdbx_strand_id
1 'polypeptide(L)'
;MSANWSADVIADVEQWGAEEGCPAAGWVDLGVAEPREDGLLALARRDRNVDVCDPCLAGEKGPDREQRHPIEELRDEDGLLVLRPPPDLPEHDRHVWVRRAPALDGLLDGLRAAGPAPLAQALVERRLAGPPTSGAEADGLAGAQVEALRACLSPGLRAVWAPPGSGSTDVLTRAIEALLGEGKRVLLVAPSDTAVDEAMDTLVRRMAPEAGVAVRVGDESEELAADASREVDEQRAVVAAELAEIAVIDAEIERLRAELGDYDTVTYRAAAARLDAERDLDELRPRLQEAEAAADRARRAVVDAATELREAVDAQAALGPLREALENERLAIEGLAALEQRQRALRDGRVALDEEARSGGWRERRQHRRQVEAADAELRRFTSVVAEGRRRWLDVQLRARAAIGEHSWAEVDAADRRAAAAERAVSGADEAYRRARELLIGLRRAVEEAEAWGPPTEDDRQLVARKLVSRQARLRELTAWRDASGARRQALDNRERELAERAQALRADAEAEIVGQARVVVTSLARSRVHPALAEADFDVVLVDGAGAAMLAEVLLVLCRATAAAVLFGDSEQTGFATCFSHLGIESAADAEAHEGCVVLQEVGIPEQRHDSPRSPAPDRS
;
A
#
# COMPACT_ATOMS: atom_id res chain seq x y z
N MET A 1 22.85 4.08 60.16
CA MET A 1 24.04 3.21 60.04
C MET A 1 23.53 1.95 59.36
N SER A 2 23.85 1.75 58.07
CA SER A 2 23.59 0.47 57.42
C SER A 2 24.23 -0.62 58.26
N ALA A 3 23.44 -1.64 58.59
CA ALA A 3 23.89 -2.69 59.47
C ALA A 3 24.99 -3.49 58.75
N ASN A 4 26.09 -3.76 59.44
CA ASN A 4 27.32 -4.37 58.90
C ASN A 4 27.06 -5.69 58.13
N TRP A 5 25.93 -6.35 58.40
CA TRP A 5 25.54 -7.60 57.75
C TRP A 5 25.23 -7.48 56.25
N SER A 6 24.70 -6.34 55.78
CA SER A 6 24.29 -6.24 54.37
C SER A 6 25.50 -6.21 53.44
N ALA A 7 26.62 -5.62 53.89
CA ALA A 7 27.88 -5.62 53.14
C ALA A 7 28.46 -7.03 52.98
N ASP A 8 28.41 -7.85 54.02
CA ASP A 8 28.88 -9.25 53.98
C ASP A 8 28.01 -10.08 53.03
N VAL A 9 26.67 -9.96 53.12
CA VAL A 9 25.73 -10.65 52.23
C VAL A 9 25.88 -10.20 50.78
N ILE A 10 26.08 -8.90 50.53
CA ILE A 10 26.36 -8.37 49.19
C ILE A 10 27.63 -9.00 48.61
N ALA A 11 28.71 -9.09 49.40
CA ALA A 11 29.96 -9.69 48.97
C ALA A 11 29.80 -11.19 48.64
N ASP A 12 29.04 -11.93 49.46
CA ASP A 12 28.74 -13.35 49.24
C ASP A 12 27.92 -13.55 47.95
N VAL A 13 26.93 -12.69 47.70
CA VAL A 13 26.11 -12.73 46.49
C VAL A 13 26.94 -12.38 45.24
N GLU A 14 27.80 -11.37 45.32
CA GLU A 14 28.72 -11.00 44.23
C GLU A 14 29.73 -12.11 43.92
N GLN A 15 30.29 -12.76 44.96
CA GLN A 15 31.19 -13.90 44.81
C GLN A 15 30.47 -15.11 44.19
N TRP A 16 29.26 -15.44 44.67
CA TRP A 16 28.44 -16.51 44.10
C TRP A 16 28.12 -16.25 42.63
N GLY A 17 27.74 -15.01 42.29
CA GLY A 17 27.50 -14.61 40.90
C GLY A 17 28.73 -14.78 39.99
N ALA A 18 29.94 -14.54 40.52
CA ALA A 18 31.19 -14.74 39.81
C ALA A 18 31.59 -16.22 39.63
N GLU A 19 31.27 -17.08 40.61
CA GLU A 19 31.62 -18.51 40.62
C GLU A 19 30.69 -19.37 39.76
N GLU A 20 29.38 -19.11 39.76
CA GLU A 20 28.41 -19.87 38.95
C GLU A 20 28.35 -19.43 37.48
N GLY A 21 29.11 -18.39 37.10
CA GLY A 21 29.05 -17.83 35.75
C GLY A 21 27.67 -17.23 35.50
N CYS A 22 27.19 -16.38 36.41
CA CYS A 22 25.92 -15.70 36.25
C CYS A 22 25.95 -14.94 34.91
N PRO A 23 25.09 -15.28 33.95
CA PRO A 23 25.14 -14.71 32.61
C PRO A 23 24.95 -13.20 32.71
N ALA A 24 25.83 -12.45 32.03
CA ALA A 24 25.86 -11.00 32.07
C ALA A 24 24.47 -10.39 31.76
N ALA A 25 24.19 -9.24 32.39
CA ALA A 25 23.05 -8.40 32.04
C ALA A 25 23.00 -8.20 30.52
N GLY A 26 21.87 -8.53 29.90
CA GLY A 26 21.76 -8.42 28.46
C GLY A 26 20.49 -9.00 27.88
N TRP A 27 20.27 -8.68 26.61
CA TRP A 27 19.18 -9.23 25.83
C TRP A 27 19.46 -10.68 25.46
N VAL A 28 18.51 -11.56 25.76
CA VAL A 28 18.56 -12.97 25.37
C VAL A 28 17.53 -13.18 24.27
N ASP A 29 18.00 -13.69 23.13
CA ASP A 29 17.14 -14.15 22.04
C ASP A 29 16.50 -15.47 22.43
N LEU A 30 15.17 -15.49 22.56
CA LEU A 30 14.41 -16.72 22.77
C LEU A 30 14.07 -17.42 21.45
N GLY A 31 14.22 -16.73 20.31
CA GLY A 31 13.96 -17.20 18.96
C GLY A 31 12.86 -16.42 18.24
N VAL A 32 12.58 -16.86 17.01
CA VAL A 32 11.56 -16.25 16.15
C VAL A 32 10.18 -16.77 16.50
N ALA A 33 9.24 -15.87 16.80
CA ALA A 33 7.86 -16.26 17.03
C ALA A 33 7.11 -16.47 15.71
N GLU A 34 6.37 -17.57 15.62
CA GLU A 34 5.61 -17.97 14.44
C GLU A 34 4.14 -17.53 14.54
N PRO A 35 3.53 -17.05 13.45
CA PRO A 35 2.13 -16.66 13.45
C PRO A 35 1.16 -17.85 13.61
N ARG A 36 0.17 -17.70 14.49
CA ARG A 36 -0.98 -18.59 14.66
C ARG A 36 -2.18 -18.15 13.82
N GLU A 37 -3.17 -19.04 13.67
CA GLU A 37 -4.41 -18.80 12.93
C GLU A 37 -5.31 -17.71 13.56
N ASP A 38 -5.11 -17.38 14.83
CA ASP A 38 -5.85 -16.37 15.60
C ASP A 38 -5.23 -14.96 15.55
N GLY A 39 -4.14 -14.78 14.79
CA GLY A 39 -3.44 -13.50 14.67
C GLY A 39 -2.43 -13.22 15.80
N LEU A 40 -2.23 -14.16 16.72
CA LEU A 40 -1.18 -14.10 17.73
C LEU A 40 0.14 -14.69 17.19
N LEU A 41 1.24 -14.38 17.88
CA LEU A 41 2.54 -15.00 17.66
C LEU A 41 2.79 -16.06 18.74
N ALA A 42 3.44 -17.16 18.37
CA ALA A 42 3.76 -18.25 19.27
C ALA A 42 5.23 -18.67 19.17
N LEU A 43 5.86 -18.93 20.32
CA LEU A 43 7.23 -19.38 20.41
C LEU A 43 7.32 -20.59 21.34
N ALA A 44 7.85 -21.70 20.83
CA ALA A 44 8.12 -22.88 21.64
C ALA A 44 9.28 -22.59 22.60
N ARG A 45 9.01 -22.62 23.92
CA ARG A 45 9.98 -22.26 24.95
C ARG A 45 11.03 -23.37 25.08
N ARG A 46 12.17 -23.20 24.41
CA ARG A 46 13.28 -24.18 24.40
C ARG A 46 14.04 -24.22 25.72
N ASP A 47 14.14 -23.10 26.41
CA ASP A 47 14.80 -22.97 27.71
C ASP A 47 13.80 -22.48 28.76
N ARG A 48 13.42 -23.36 29.69
CA ARG A 48 12.46 -23.06 30.77
C ARG A 48 13.12 -22.32 31.94
N ASN A 49 14.45 -22.18 31.95
CA ASN A 49 15.20 -21.53 33.03
C ASN A 49 15.42 -20.03 32.80
N VAL A 50 14.94 -19.47 31.69
CA VAL A 50 14.95 -18.02 31.47
C VAL A 50 13.65 -17.45 31.99
N ASP A 51 13.76 -16.59 33.01
CA ASP A 51 12.66 -15.80 33.53
C ASP A 51 12.31 -14.70 32.52
N VAL A 52 11.02 -14.53 32.24
CA VAL A 52 10.58 -13.64 31.15
C VAL A 52 10.30 -12.26 31.72
N CYS A 53 11.37 -11.48 31.85
CA CYS A 53 11.30 -10.09 32.30
C CYS A 53 11.44 -9.13 31.11
N ASP A 54 10.56 -8.14 31.04
CA ASP A 54 10.59 -7.06 30.03
C ASP A 54 10.70 -7.59 28.56
N PRO A 55 9.76 -8.46 28.12
CA PRO A 55 9.80 -9.05 26.78
C PRO A 55 9.57 -8.00 25.69
N CYS A 56 10.31 -8.10 24.58
CA CYS A 56 10.09 -7.27 23.39
C CYS A 56 10.39 -8.04 22.10
N LEU A 57 9.83 -7.55 21.00
CA LEU A 57 10.12 -7.98 19.64
C LEU A 57 11.15 -7.03 19.02
N ALA A 58 12.13 -7.60 18.31
CA ALA A 58 13.12 -6.83 17.54
C ALA A 58 13.67 -7.71 16.42
N GLY A 59 14.54 -7.14 15.58
CA GLY A 59 15.27 -7.91 14.57
C GLY A 59 16.35 -8.83 15.15
N GLU A 60 17.00 -9.60 14.28
CA GLU A 60 18.05 -10.57 14.62
C GLU A 60 19.26 -9.94 15.34
N LYS A 61 19.52 -8.64 15.17
CA LYS A 61 20.66 -7.96 15.83
C LYS A 61 20.33 -7.46 17.24
N GLY A 62 19.08 -7.60 17.66
CA GLY A 62 18.61 -7.30 19.00
C GLY A 62 18.20 -5.85 19.25
N PRO A 63 17.46 -5.61 20.34
CA PRO A 63 16.79 -4.35 20.63
C PRO A 63 17.72 -3.18 20.97
N ASP A 64 19.01 -3.42 21.23
CA ASP A 64 20.00 -2.33 21.39
C ASP A 64 20.44 -1.72 20.05
N ARG A 65 20.24 -2.44 18.93
CA ARG A 65 20.72 -2.06 17.59
C ARG A 65 19.61 -1.87 16.58
N GLU A 66 18.44 -2.43 16.83
CA GLU A 66 17.29 -2.42 15.95
C GLU A 66 16.06 -1.88 16.68
N GLN A 67 14.98 -1.61 15.93
CA GLN A 67 13.77 -1.05 16.50
C GLN A 67 13.16 -2.04 17.49
N ARG A 68 12.95 -1.57 18.73
CA ARG A 68 12.32 -2.33 19.80
C ARG A 68 10.81 -2.15 19.72
N HIS A 69 10.09 -3.26 19.70
CA HIS A 69 8.63 -3.31 19.76
C HIS A 69 8.22 -3.97 21.09
N PRO A 70 7.68 -3.22 22.06
CA PRO A 70 7.28 -3.80 23.35
C PRO A 70 6.17 -4.84 23.15
N ILE A 71 6.23 -5.94 23.91
CA ILE A 71 5.16 -6.94 23.95
C ILE A 71 4.22 -6.53 25.08
N GLU A 72 2.98 -6.15 24.74
CA GLU A 72 1.98 -5.71 25.72
C GLU A 72 1.28 -6.89 26.41
N GLU A 73 1.28 -8.07 25.80
CA GLU A 73 0.64 -9.25 26.35
C GLU A 73 1.44 -10.49 25.99
N LEU A 74 1.95 -11.19 27.01
CA LEU A 74 2.68 -12.45 26.90
C LEU A 74 2.04 -13.46 27.85
N ARG A 75 1.67 -14.63 27.33
CA ARG A 75 1.07 -15.72 28.10
C ARG A 75 1.91 -16.97 27.90
N ASP A 76 2.16 -17.73 28.96
CA ASP A 76 2.76 -19.06 28.86
C ASP A 76 1.65 -20.11 28.88
N GLU A 77 1.36 -20.70 27.72
CA GLU A 77 0.42 -21.81 27.56
C GLU A 77 1.20 -23.14 27.50
N ASP A 78 1.43 -23.77 28.66
CA ASP A 78 2.08 -25.10 28.76
C ASP A 78 3.46 -25.21 28.06
N GLY A 79 4.28 -24.15 28.12
CA GLY A 79 5.60 -24.10 27.47
C GLY A 79 5.59 -23.55 26.05
N LEU A 80 4.45 -23.01 25.60
CA LEU A 80 4.32 -22.19 24.40
C LEU A 80 4.08 -20.74 24.82
N LEU A 81 5.05 -19.86 24.54
CA LEU A 81 4.88 -18.44 24.77
C LEU A 81 4.00 -17.86 23.67
N VAL A 82 2.81 -17.38 24.04
CA VAL A 82 1.86 -16.74 23.14
C VAL A 82 1.88 -15.24 23.41
N LEU A 83 2.15 -14.45 22.37
CA LEU A 83 2.26 -13.00 22.46
C LEU A 83 1.40 -12.31 21.41
N ARG A 84 0.84 -11.16 21.79
CA ARG A 84 0.13 -10.30 20.84
C ARG A 84 1.15 -9.40 20.12
N PRO A 85 1.32 -9.52 18.79
CA PRO A 85 2.20 -8.62 18.05
C PRO A 85 1.62 -7.21 18.01
N PRO A 86 2.46 -6.16 18.00
CA PRO A 86 2.01 -4.82 17.65
C PRO A 86 1.48 -4.80 16.20
N PRO A 87 0.52 -3.90 15.89
CA PRO A 87 0.03 -3.73 14.54
C PRO A 87 1.20 -3.38 13.59
N ASP A 88 1.24 -4.05 12.44
CA ASP A 88 2.25 -3.89 11.39
C ASP A 88 3.70 -4.30 11.73
N LEU A 89 3.87 -5.23 12.68
CA LEU A 89 5.19 -5.82 12.97
C LEU A 89 5.82 -6.46 11.71
N PRO A 90 6.99 -5.98 11.24
CA PRO A 90 7.69 -6.57 10.11
C PRO A 90 8.09 -8.01 10.39
N GLU A 91 8.09 -8.88 9.36
CA GLU A 91 8.46 -10.29 9.55
C GLU A 91 9.88 -10.49 10.12
N HIS A 92 10.79 -9.56 9.80
CA HIS A 92 12.16 -9.60 10.28
C HIS A 92 12.32 -9.19 11.75
N ASP A 93 11.32 -8.52 12.34
CA ASP A 93 11.34 -8.07 13.73
C ASP A 93 10.62 -9.05 14.68
N ARG A 94 10.37 -10.30 14.22
CA ARG A 94 9.67 -11.34 14.98
C ARG A 94 10.56 -12.10 15.97
N HIS A 95 11.80 -11.68 16.21
CA HIS A 95 12.61 -12.29 17.27
C HIS A 95 12.11 -11.80 18.62
N VAL A 96 11.81 -12.75 19.50
CA VAL A 96 11.42 -12.46 20.89
C VAL A 96 12.69 -12.35 21.72
N TRP A 97 12.92 -11.15 22.21
CA TRP A 97 14.00 -10.81 23.10
C TRP A 97 13.45 -10.62 24.49
N VAL A 98 14.10 -11.22 25.48
CA VAL A 98 13.80 -10.94 26.89
C VAL A 98 15.00 -10.28 27.52
N ARG A 99 14.74 -9.28 28.35
CA ARG A 99 15.82 -8.66 29.10
C ARG A 99 16.14 -9.59 30.25
N ARG A 100 17.28 -10.28 30.13
CA ARG A 100 17.82 -10.99 31.27
C ARG A 100 18.33 -9.93 32.23
N ALA A 101 17.53 -9.62 33.24
CA ALA A 101 18.08 -9.02 34.44
C ALA A 101 19.21 -9.97 34.89
N PRO A 102 20.44 -9.50 35.13
CA PRO A 102 21.37 -10.34 35.86
C PRO A 102 20.63 -10.65 37.15
N ALA A 103 20.47 -11.94 37.44
CA ALA A 103 19.56 -12.41 38.49
C ALA A 103 19.84 -11.75 39.86
N LEU A 104 20.99 -11.08 39.99
CA LEU A 104 21.51 -10.44 41.16
C LEU A 104 21.44 -8.90 41.17
N ASP A 105 21.36 -8.15 40.06
CA ASP A 105 21.49 -6.68 40.17
C ASP A 105 20.33 -6.05 40.93
N GLY A 106 19.08 -6.44 40.63
CA GLY A 106 17.92 -5.98 41.40
C GLY A 106 17.98 -6.41 42.88
N LEU A 107 18.49 -7.61 43.13
CA LEU A 107 18.72 -8.11 44.50
C LEU A 107 19.79 -7.30 45.22
N LEU A 108 20.93 -7.03 44.57
CA LEU A 108 22.05 -6.27 45.09
C LEU A 108 21.66 -4.81 45.31
N ASP A 109 20.98 -4.18 44.36
CA ASP A 109 20.49 -2.80 44.47
C ASP A 109 19.46 -2.68 45.59
N GLY A 110 18.54 -3.64 45.71
CA GLY A 110 17.61 -3.71 46.84
C GLY A 110 18.32 -3.87 48.19
N LEU A 111 19.32 -4.76 48.29
CA LEU A 111 20.10 -4.94 49.51
C LEU A 111 20.99 -3.72 49.85
N ARG A 112 21.51 -3.01 48.83
CA ARG A 112 22.27 -1.77 49.00
C ARG A 112 21.38 -0.60 49.43
N ALA A 113 20.16 -0.54 48.93
CA ALA A 113 19.17 0.47 49.29
C ALA A 113 18.50 0.16 50.65
N ALA A 114 18.60 -1.07 51.15
CA ALA A 114 17.96 -1.49 52.40
C ALA A 114 18.38 -0.61 53.59
N GLY A 115 17.37 -0.06 54.28
CA GLY A 115 17.52 0.70 55.51
C GLY A 115 17.75 -0.18 56.74
N PRO A 116 17.48 0.33 57.96
CA PRO A 116 17.51 -0.48 59.18
C PRO A 116 16.48 -1.62 59.12
N ALA A 117 16.95 -2.86 58.97
CA ALA A 117 16.11 -4.04 58.87
C ALA A 117 16.36 -4.99 60.07
N PRO A 118 15.65 -4.82 61.19
CA PRO A 118 15.89 -5.60 62.42
C PRO A 118 15.55 -7.08 62.27
N LEU A 119 14.58 -7.42 61.42
CA LEU A 119 14.17 -8.81 61.16
C LEU A 119 15.16 -9.53 60.24
N ALA A 120 15.67 -8.86 59.20
CA ALA A 120 16.76 -9.39 58.39
C ALA A 120 18.05 -9.58 59.23
N GLN A 121 18.38 -8.60 60.08
CA GLN A 121 19.50 -8.72 61.01
C GLN A 121 19.32 -9.91 61.98
N ALA A 122 18.11 -10.14 62.49
CA ALA A 122 17.83 -11.29 63.35
C ALA A 122 18.05 -12.63 62.64
N LEU A 123 17.71 -12.72 61.34
CA LEU A 123 18.00 -13.92 60.54
C LEU A 123 19.51 -14.13 60.36
N VAL A 124 20.27 -13.06 60.06
CA VAL A 124 21.74 -13.15 59.95
C VAL A 124 22.36 -13.60 61.26
N GLU A 125 21.90 -13.06 62.40
CA GLU A 125 22.32 -13.43 63.76
C GLU A 125 21.83 -14.82 64.21
N ARG A 126 21.06 -15.54 63.37
CA ARG A 126 20.45 -16.83 63.67
C ARG A 126 19.57 -16.80 64.92
N ARG A 127 18.80 -15.71 65.08
CA ARG A 127 18.02 -15.43 66.27
C ARG A 127 16.54 -15.31 65.93
N LEU A 128 15.80 -16.38 66.15
CA LEU A 128 14.33 -16.34 66.12
C LEU A 128 13.79 -15.69 67.40
N ALA A 129 12.63 -15.06 67.28
CA ALA A 129 11.86 -14.61 68.42
C ALA A 129 11.33 -15.82 69.18
N GLY A 130 11.22 -15.69 70.52
CA GLY A 130 10.69 -16.75 71.37
C GLY A 130 9.22 -17.13 71.09
N PRO A 131 8.60 -17.93 71.96
CA PRO A 131 7.28 -18.51 71.72
C PRO A 131 6.24 -17.45 71.32
N PRO A 132 5.24 -17.81 70.50
CA PRO A 132 4.20 -16.89 70.06
C PRO A 132 3.51 -16.20 71.25
N THR A 133 3.36 -14.89 71.17
CA THR A 133 2.70 -14.07 72.20
C THR A 133 1.21 -13.91 71.94
N SER A 134 0.75 -14.15 70.71
CA SER A 134 -0.66 -14.11 70.35
C SER A 134 -1.43 -15.24 71.02
N GLY A 135 -2.58 -14.91 71.61
CA GLY A 135 -3.52 -15.86 72.20
C GLY A 135 -4.60 -16.33 71.21
N ALA A 136 -4.41 -16.15 69.90
CA ALA A 136 -5.42 -16.47 68.89
C ALA A 136 -5.87 -17.94 69.00
N GLU A 137 -7.17 -18.16 68.88
CA GLU A 137 -7.79 -19.48 68.77
C GLU A 137 -8.48 -19.57 67.41
N ALA A 138 -8.43 -20.73 66.77
CA ALA A 138 -9.01 -20.93 65.45
C ALA A 138 -9.71 -22.30 65.39
N ASP A 139 -11.03 -22.26 65.24
CA ASP A 139 -11.85 -23.47 65.11
C ASP A 139 -11.46 -24.24 63.83
N GLY A 140 -11.31 -25.56 63.97
CA GLY A 140 -11.00 -26.46 62.84
C GLY A 140 -9.53 -26.47 62.39
N LEU A 141 -8.61 -25.82 63.11
CA LEU A 141 -7.16 -26.07 62.95
C LEU A 141 -6.66 -27.10 63.97
N ALA A 142 -5.68 -27.92 63.57
CA ALA A 142 -4.93 -28.76 64.51
C ALA A 142 -4.07 -27.90 65.45
N GLY A 143 -3.69 -28.44 66.62
CA GLY A 143 -2.92 -27.69 67.64
C GLY A 143 -1.65 -27.02 67.10
N ALA A 144 -0.86 -27.74 66.29
CA ALA A 144 0.33 -27.20 65.64
C ALA A 144 0.03 -26.07 64.62
N GLN A 145 -1.09 -26.17 63.90
CA GLN A 145 -1.54 -25.14 62.97
C GLN A 145 -2.02 -23.88 63.71
N VAL A 146 -2.64 -24.02 64.89
CA VAL A 146 -2.97 -22.89 65.77
C VAL A 146 -1.70 -22.21 66.29
N GLU A 147 -0.68 -22.96 66.66
CA GLU A 147 0.61 -22.39 67.07
C GLU A 147 1.31 -21.65 65.92
N ALA A 148 1.27 -22.19 64.70
CA ALA A 148 1.79 -21.51 63.51
C ALA A 148 1.00 -20.24 63.18
N LEU A 149 -0.33 -20.26 63.31
CA LEU A 149 -1.17 -19.06 63.21
C LEU A 149 -0.77 -18.00 64.25
N ARG A 150 -0.58 -18.41 65.51
CA ARG A 150 -0.12 -17.49 66.58
C ARG A 150 1.27 -16.92 66.27
N ALA A 151 2.15 -17.70 65.64
CA ALA A 151 3.46 -17.24 65.22
C ALA A 151 3.36 -16.10 64.21
N CYS A 152 2.47 -16.22 63.21
CA CYS A 152 2.19 -15.15 62.22
C CYS A 152 1.64 -13.87 62.84
N LEU A 153 0.88 -13.98 63.93
CA LEU A 153 0.25 -12.85 64.62
C LEU A 153 1.15 -12.23 65.70
N SER A 154 2.35 -12.77 65.92
CA SER A 154 3.25 -12.31 66.98
C SER A 154 4.42 -11.50 66.39
N PRO A 155 4.86 -10.39 67.02
CA PRO A 155 5.96 -9.58 66.52
C PRO A 155 7.30 -10.32 66.60
N GLY A 156 8.21 -10.02 65.67
CA GLY A 156 9.53 -10.66 65.55
C GLY A 156 9.63 -11.68 64.41
N LEU A 157 10.84 -12.20 64.20
CA LEU A 157 11.14 -13.22 63.20
C LEU A 157 10.87 -14.62 63.76
N ARG A 158 10.05 -15.42 63.10
CA ARG A 158 9.78 -16.82 63.48
C ARG A 158 9.89 -17.75 62.28
N ALA A 159 10.01 -19.04 62.54
CA ALA A 159 9.99 -20.08 61.52
C ALA A 159 8.85 -21.06 61.76
N VAL A 160 8.32 -21.61 60.68
CA VAL A 160 7.35 -22.71 60.70
C VAL A 160 7.91 -23.80 59.80
N TRP A 161 8.33 -24.91 60.42
CA TRP A 161 8.69 -26.11 59.70
C TRP A 161 7.42 -26.78 59.17
N ALA A 162 7.27 -26.81 57.85
CA ALA A 162 6.06 -27.24 57.17
C ALA A 162 6.38 -28.19 56.02
N PRO A 163 6.33 -29.53 56.26
CA PRO A 163 6.44 -30.51 55.18
C PRO A 163 5.28 -30.39 54.17
N PRO A 164 5.41 -30.92 52.95
CA PRO A 164 4.37 -30.86 51.93
C PRO A 164 3.07 -31.50 52.43
N GLY A 165 1.93 -30.85 52.21
CA GLY A 165 0.62 -31.36 52.66
C GLY A 165 0.31 -31.15 54.15
N SER A 166 1.15 -30.42 54.91
CA SER A 166 0.90 -30.06 56.32
C SER A 166 -0.17 -28.97 56.54
N GLY A 167 -0.72 -28.41 55.44
CA GLY A 167 -1.75 -27.38 55.47
C GLY A 167 -1.21 -25.97 55.74
N SER A 168 0.06 -25.69 55.40
CA SER A 168 0.68 -24.36 55.49
C SER A 168 -0.16 -23.27 54.82
N THR A 169 -0.72 -23.55 53.64
CA THR A 169 -1.56 -22.62 52.88
C THR A 169 -2.83 -22.22 53.65
N ASP A 170 -3.48 -23.14 54.40
CA ASP A 170 -4.65 -22.80 55.23
C ASP A 170 -4.24 -21.92 56.43
N VAL A 171 -3.07 -22.19 57.02
CA VAL A 171 -2.52 -21.35 58.11
C VAL A 171 -2.18 -19.95 57.60
N LEU A 172 -1.47 -19.84 56.48
CA LEU A 172 -1.12 -18.58 55.84
C LEU A 172 -2.36 -17.75 55.51
N THR A 173 -3.38 -18.38 54.93
CA THR A 173 -4.62 -17.68 54.58
C THR A 173 -5.37 -17.19 55.82
N ARG A 174 -5.47 -18.00 56.88
CA ARG A 174 -6.08 -17.57 58.16
C ARG A 174 -5.27 -16.49 58.86
N ALA A 175 -3.95 -16.53 58.75
CA ALA A 175 -3.08 -15.49 59.28
C ALA A 175 -3.32 -14.17 58.55
N ILE A 176 -3.38 -14.18 57.21
CA ILE A 176 -3.71 -13.00 56.41
C ILE A 176 -5.10 -12.46 56.79
N GLU A 177 -6.10 -13.33 56.94
CA GLU A 177 -7.45 -12.95 57.38
C GLU A 177 -7.44 -12.21 58.73
N ALA A 178 -6.75 -12.76 59.73
CA ALA A 178 -6.64 -12.16 61.06
C ALA A 178 -5.84 -10.84 61.05
N LEU A 179 -4.70 -10.79 60.35
CA LEU A 179 -3.88 -9.59 60.19
C LEU A 179 -4.65 -8.48 59.47
N LEU A 180 -5.45 -8.85 58.47
CA LEU A 180 -6.35 -7.91 57.81
C LEU A 180 -7.41 -7.38 58.77
N GLY A 181 -7.95 -8.20 59.67
CA GLY A 181 -8.86 -7.77 60.73
C GLY A 181 -8.21 -6.75 61.70
N GLU A 182 -6.91 -6.84 61.92
CA GLU A 182 -6.13 -5.93 62.76
C GLU A 182 -5.69 -4.63 62.06
N GLY A 183 -6.08 -4.43 60.79
CA GLY A 183 -5.66 -3.26 60.03
C GLY A 183 -4.22 -3.36 59.49
N LYS A 184 -3.57 -4.53 59.58
CA LYS A 184 -2.19 -4.73 59.12
C LYS A 184 -2.10 -4.87 57.60
N ARG A 185 -0.94 -4.50 57.06
CA ARG A 185 -0.54 -4.70 55.66
C ARG A 185 0.42 -5.89 55.56
N VAL A 186 0.11 -6.85 54.69
CA VAL A 186 0.79 -8.14 54.59
C VAL A 186 1.44 -8.30 53.22
N LEU A 187 2.68 -8.74 53.19
CA LEU A 187 3.35 -9.23 51.98
C LEU A 187 3.50 -10.74 52.09
N LEU A 188 2.90 -11.48 51.15
CA LEU A 188 3.12 -12.92 50.99
C LEU A 188 4.04 -13.14 49.78
N VAL A 189 5.15 -13.84 50.00
CA VAL A 189 6.12 -14.15 48.94
C VAL A 189 6.32 -15.65 48.82
N ALA A 190 6.40 -16.16 47.60
CA ALA A 190 6.64 -17.57 47.30
C ALA A 190 7.76 -17.75 46.26
N PRO A 191 8.41 -18.92 46.16
CA PRO A 191 9.54 -19.14 45.25
C PRO A 191 9.15 -19.22 43.77
N SER A 192 7.87 -19.40 43.43
CA SER A 192 7.40 -19.50 42.05
C SER A 192 6.05 -18.83 41.83
N ASP A 193 5.80 -18.38 40.60
CA ASP A 193 4.54 -17.77 40.20
C ASP A 193 3.35 -18.75 40.38
N THR A 194 3.56 -20.06 40.19
CA THR A 194 2.53 -21.10 40.45
C THR A 194 2.14 -21.16 41.93
N ALA A 195 3.10 -21.05 42.85
CA ALA A 195 2.80 -21.02 44.29
C ALA A 195 2.09 -19.72 44.69
N VAL A 196 2.43 -18.59 44.04
CA VAL A 196 1.70 -17.33 44.19
C VAL A 196 0.25 -17.48 43.73
N ASP A 197 0.00 -18.15 42.59
CA ASP A 197 -1.35 -18.40 42.07
C ASP A 197 -2.16 -19.25 43.04
N GLU A 198 -1.59 -20.35 43.54
CA GLU A 198 -2.27 -21.22 44.51
C GLU A 198 -2.63 -20.48 45.80
N ALA A 199 -1.71 -19.66 46.31
CA ALA A 199 -1.95 -18.84 47.49
C ALA A 199 -3.03 -17.78 47.27
N MET A 200 -2.99 -17.08 46.13
CA MET A 200 -4.00 -16.09 45.74
C MET A 200 -5.38 -16.71 45.58
N ASP A 201 -5.47 -17.84 44.88
CA ASP A 201 -6.72 -18.54 44.63
C ASP A 201 -7.34 -19.08 45.94
N THR A 202 -6.50 -19.56 46.87
CA THR A 202 -6.94 -19.95 48.23
C THR A 202 -7.43 -18.75 49.04
N LEU A 203 -6.71 -17.62 48.98
CA LEU A 203 -7.10 -16.37 49.63
C LEU A 203 -8.44 -15.84 49.12
N VAL A 204 -8.61 -15.77 47.79
CA VAL A 204 -9.83 -15.28 47.14
C VAL A 204 -11.03 -16.18 47.46
N ARG A 205 -10.89 -17.51 47.37
CA ARG A 205 -11.97 -18.45 47.70
C ARG A 205 -12.44 -18.34 49.14
N ARG A 206 -11.52 -18.11 50.08
CA ARG A 206 -11.83 -18.07 51.50
C ARG A 206 -12.42 -16.73 51.93
N MET A 207 -11.77 -15.63 51.53
CA MET A 207 -12.06 -14.31 52.06
C MET A 207 -12.99 -13.48 51.15
N ALA A 208 -13.06 -13.80 49.86
CA ALA A 208 -13.72 -12.98 48.84
C ALA A 208 -13.44 -11.47 49.03
N PRO A 209 -12.16 -11.05 49.04
CA PRO A 209 -11.78 -9.68 49.36
C PRO A 209 -12.40 -8.68 48.36
N GLU A 210 -12.70 -7.47 48.83
CA GLU A 210 -13.08 -6.37 47.94
C GLU A 210 -11.95 -6.06 46.96
N ALA A 211 -12.30 -5.56 45.77
CA ALA A 211 -11.32 -5.22 44.74
C ALA A 211 -10.27 -4.21 45.28
N GLY A 212 -8.99 -4.49 45.03
CA GLY A 212 -7.87 -3.67 45.50
C GLY A 212 -7.38 -3.99 46.93
N VAL A 213 -8.08 -4.82 47.70
CA VAL A 213 -7.59 -5.23 49.04
C VAL A 213 -6.43 -6.22 48.95
N ALA A 214 -6.52 -7.18 48.02
CA ALA A 214 -5.46 -8.14 47.73
C ALA A 214 -5.02 -8.00 46.27
N VAL A 215 -3.71 -7.88 46.03
CA VAL A 215 -3.13 -7.67 44.70
C VAL A 215 -1.98 -8.64 44.49
N ARG A 216 -2.00 -9.34 43.35
CA ARG A 216 -0.84 -10.06 42.83
C ARG A 216 0.01 -9.09 42.03
N VAL A 217 1.30 -8.99 42.36
CA VAL A 217 2.25 -8.16 41.59
C VAL A 217 2.79 -8.96 40.43
N GLY A 218 2.48 -8.50 39.21
CA GLY A 218 2.82 -9.13 37.94
C GLY A 218 1.74 -8.82 36.89
N ASP A 219 1.47 -9.78 36.01
CA ASP A 219 0.62 -9.59 34.82
C ASP A 219 -0.78 -9.02 35.17
N GLU A 220 -1.36 -9.38 36.31
CA GLU A 220 -2.67 -8.89 36.77
C GLU A 220 -2.63 -7.42 37.22
N SER A 221 -1.56 -6.98 37.91
CA SER A 221 -1.41 -5.57 38.31
C SER A 221 -1.10 -4.68 37.11
N GLU A 222 -0.39 -5.20 36.12
CA GLU A 222 -0.15 -4.54 34.84
C GLU A 222 -1.45 -4.38 34.03
N GLU A 223 -2.30 -5.41 33.97
CA GLU A 223 -3.60 -5.37 33.28
C GLU A 223 -4.55 -4.34 33.94
N LEU A 224 -4.59 -4.28 35.26
CA LEU A 224 -5.33 -3.26 36.01
C LEU A 224 -4.78 -1.84 35.77
N ALA A 225 -3.46 -1.70 35.65
CA ALA A 225 -2.80 -0.43 35.38
C ALA A 225 -2.96 0.05 33.92
N ALA A 226 -3.23 -0.85 32.97
CA ALA A 226 -3.43 -0.53 31.56
C ALA A 226 -4.58 0.47 31.33
N ASP A 227 -5.60 0.43 32.20
CA ASP A 227 -6.72 1.36 32.17
C ASP A 227 -6.30 2.83 32.34
N ALA A 228 -5.20 3.08 33.06
CA ALA A 228 -4.68 4.43 33.31
C ALA A 228 -4.05 5.06 32.06
N SER A 229 -3.54 4.25 31.12
CA SER A 229 -2.97 4.73 29.86
C SER A 229 -3.93 4.67 28.68
N ARG A 230 -5.17 4.18 28.86
CA ARG A 230 -6.13 3.92 27.77
C ARG A 230 -6.28 5.07 26.76
N GLU A 231 -6.47 6.30 27.24
CA GLU A 231 -6.60 7.48 26.35
C GLU A 231 -5.31 7.74 25.56
N VAL A 232 -4.15 7.55 26.18
CA VAL A 232 -2.84 7.72 25.52
C VAL A 232 -2.61 6.62 24.50
N ASP A 233 -3.02 5.39 24.80
CA ASP A 233 -2.94 4.25 23.89
C ASP A 233 -3.86 4.43 22.67
N GLU A 234 -5.07 4.97 22.87
CA GLU A 234 -5.97 5.37 21.78
C GLU A 234 -5.32 6.43 20.88
N GLN A 235 -4.70 7.46 21.46
CA GLN A 235 -3.96 8.48 20.69
C GLN A 235 -2.77 7.87 19.93
N ARG A 236 -2.04 6.94 20.56
CA ARG A 236 -0.91 6.25 19.96
C ARG A 236 -1.36 5.38 18.79
N ALA A 237 -2.49 4.69 18.91
CA ALA A 237 -3.08 3.91 17.82
C ALA A 237 -3.45 4.78 16.60
N VAL A 238 -3.96 5.99 16.82
CA VAL A 238 -4.24 6.95 15.73
C VAL A 238 -2.94 7.37 15.02
N VAL A 239 -1.89 7.72 15.78
CA VAL A 239 -0.59 8.10 15.21
C VAL A 239 0.04 6.92 14.45
N ALA A 240 -0.03 5.71 15.01
CA ALA A 240 0.47 4.50 14.37
C ALA A 240 -0.25 4.22 13.04
N ALA A 241 -1.58 4.40 12.99
CA ALA A 241 -2.33 4.26 11.75
C ALA A 241 -1.88 5.27 10.67
N GLU A 242 -1.63 6.53 11.04
CA GLU A 242 -1.08 7.52 10.10
C GLU A 242 0.33 7.15 9.60
N LEU A 243 1.18 6.61 10.47
CA LEU A 243 2.50 6.12 10.09
C LEU A 243 2.43 4.90 9.17
N ALA A 244 1.48 4.00 9.40
CA ALA A 244 1.24 2.84 8.55
C ALA A 244 0.81 3.25 7.12
N GLU A 245 -0.05 4.25 6.98
CA GLU A 245 -0.42 4.81 5.67
C GLU A 245 0.80 5.34 4.91
N ILE A 246 1.74 6.00 5.60
CA ILE A 246 3.00 6.48 5.02
C ILE A 246 3.88 5.28 4.61
N ALA A 247 3.97 4.25 5.45
CA ALA A 247 4.79 3.06 5.20
C ALA A 247 4.31 2.29 3.96
N VAL A 248 2.99 2.21 3.72
CA VAL A 248 2.42 1.62 2.49
C VAL A 248 2.91 2.36 1.25
N ILE A 249 2.99 3.69 1.31
CA ILE A 249 3.49 4.50 0.19
C ILE A 249 4.98 4.26 -0.05
N ASP A 250 5.78 4.13 1.01
CA ASP A 250 7.21 3.80 0.87
C ASP A 250 7.42 2.41 0.26
N ALA A 251 6.64 1.41 0.69
CA ALA A 251 6.68 0.08 0.11
C ALA A 251 6.34 0.11 -1.39
N GLU A 252 5.35 0.92 -1.78
CA GLU A 252 4.99 1.13 -3.18
C GLU A 252 6.11 1.83 -3.97
N ILE A 253 6.80 2.82 -3.38
CA ILE A 253 7.96 3.46 -3.98
C ILE A 253 9.07 2.44 -4.25
N GLU A 254 9.41 1.61 -3.28
CA GLU A 254 10.44 0.57 -3.43
C GLU A 254 10.05 -0.49 -4.46
N ARG A 255 8.77 -0.91 -4.47
CA ARG A 255 8.24 -1.79 -5.52
C ARG A 255 8.39 -1.18 -6.91
N LEU A 256 7.99 0.08 -7.09
CA LEU A 256 8.11 0.78 -8.38
C LEU A 256 9.58 0.97 -8.80
N ARG A 257 10.49 1.22 -7.87
CA ARG A 257 11.94 1.28 -8.13
C ARG A 257 12.47 -0.07 -8.62
N ALA A 258 12.10 -1.16 -7.95
CA ALA A 258 12.48 -2.51 -8.35
C ALA A 258 11.91 -2.89 -9.72
N GLU A 259 10.65 -2.54 -9.99
CA GLU A 259 10.01 -2.77 -11.30
C GLU A 259 10.63 -1.95 -12.43
N LEU A 260 11.06 -0.72 -12.15
CA LEU A 260 11.70 0.14 -13.14
C LEU A 260 13.13 -0.29 -13.42
N GLY A 261 13.88 -0.78 -12.43
CA GLY A 261 15.26 -1.26 -12.61
C GLY A 261 16.11 -0.28 -13.42
N ASP A 262 16.75 -0.78 -14.49
CA ASP A 262 17.55 0.01 -15.44
C ASP A 262 16.69 0.72 -16.51
N TYR A 263 15.54 1.27 -16.14
CA TYR A 263 14.66 1.95 -17.08
C TYR A 263 15.36 3.15 -17.73
N ASP A 264 15.67 3.02 -19.01
CA ASP A 264 16.11 4.12 -19.86
C ASP A 264 14.93 4.69 -20.66
N THR A 265 14.66 5.97 -20.42
CA THR A 265 13.58 6.71 -21.09
C THR A 265 13.82 6.84 -22.59
N VAL A 266 15.09 6.93 -23.01
CA VAL A 266 15.44 7.08 -24.43
C VAL A 266 15.19 5.78 -25.18
N THR A 267 15.71 4.66 -24.66
CA THR A 267 15.45 3.33 -25.21
C THR A 267 13.96 3.00 -25.27
N TYR A 268 13.19 3.24 -24.20
CA TYR A 268 11.76 2.98 -24.19
C TYR A 268 11.01 3.79 -25.25
N ARG A 269 11.31 5.09 -25.39
CA ARG A 269 10.66 5.94 -26.39
C ARG A 269 11.00 5.51 -27.81
N ALA A 270 12.25 5.10 -28.06
CA ALA A 270 12.65 4.58 -29.36
C ALA A 270 11.92 3.26 -29.70
N ALA A 271 11.78 2.36 -28.72
CA ALA A 271 11.01 1.11 -28.87
C ALA A 271 9.53 1.37 -29.18
N ALA A 272 8.90 2.31 -28.46
CA ALA A 272 7.52 2.73 -28.70
C ALA A 272 7.35 3.33 -30.10
N ALA A 273 8.26 4.21 -30.53
CA ALA A 273 8.23 4.81 -31.86
C ALA A 273 8.37 3.77 -32.98
N ARG A 274 9.20 2.72 -32.81
CA ARG A 274 9.30 1.61 -33.76
C ARG A 274 7.99 0.81 -33.88
N LEU A 275 7.29 0.59 -32.76
CA LEU A 275 6.00 -0.11 -32.75
C LEU A 275 4.89 0.72 -33.39
N ASP A 276 4.86 2.03 -33.15
CA ASP A 276 3.91 2.92 -33.81
C ASP A 276 4.20 3.00 -35.30
N ALA A 277 5.47 3.07 -35.71
CA ALA A 277 5.86 3.02 -37.12
C ALA A 277 5.46 1.70 -37.82
N GLU A 278 5.57 0.55 -37.15
CA GLU A 278 5.07 -0.74 -37.69
C GLU A 278 3.56 -0.68 -37.97
N ARG A 279 2.78 -0.14 -37.02
CA ARG A 279 1.33 0.03 -37.16
C ARG A 279 0.96 1.02 -38.27
N ASP A 280 1.70 2.12 -38.37
CA ASP A 280 1.51 3.10 -39.43
C ASP A 280 1.82 2.47 -40.80
N LEU A 281 2.86 1.64 -40.91
CA LEU A 281 3.19 0.93 -42.15
C LEU A 281 2.11 -0.06 -42.56
N ASP A 282 1.48 -0.76 -41.62
CA ASP A 282 0.35 -1.65 -41.90
C ASP A 282 -0.85 -0.92 -42.51
N GLU A 283 -1.09 0.34 -42.13
CA GLU A 283 -2.13 1.19 -42.73
C GLU A 283 -1.67 1.86 -44.05
N LEU A 284 -0.43 2.33 -44.10
CA LEU A 284 0.08 3.12 -45.22
C LEU A 284 0.37 2.26 -46.47
N ARG A 285 0.85 1.02 -46.30
CA ARG A 285 1.18 0.13 -47.42
C ARG A 285 0.00 -0.17 -48.36
N PRO A 286 -1.19 -0.58 -47.90
CA PRO A 286 -2.33 -0.79 -48.79
C PRO A 286 -2.76 0.53 -49.47
N ARG A 287 -2.77 1.64 -48.74
CA ARG A 287 -3.10 2.96 -49.30
C ARG A 287 -2.12 3.40 -50.38
N LEU A 288 -0.83 3.11 -50.20
CA LEU A 288 0.21 3.35 -51.20
C LEU A 288 -0.06 2.53 -52.46
N GLN A 289 -0.33 1.23 -52.33
CA GLN A 289 -0.66 0.36 -53.47
C GLN A 289 -1.90 0.85 -54.24
N GLU A 290 -2.95 1.29 -53.53
CA GLU A 290 -4.14 1.87 -54.13
C GLU A 290 -3.84 3.17 -54.89
N ALA A 291 -3.00 4.06 -54.31
CA ALA A 291 -2.58 5.30 -54.92
C ALA A 291 -1.71 5.07 -56.16
N GLU A 292 -0.80 4.09 -56.13
CA GLU A 292 -0.02 3.67 -57.30
C GLU A 292 -0.93 3.20 -58.43
N ALA A 293 -1.88 2.32 -58.13
CA ALA A 293 -2.84 1.84 -59.10
C ALA A 293 -3.73 2.98 -59.64
N ALA A 294 -4.13 3.94 -58.80
CA ALA A 294 -4.92 5.11 -59.22
C ALA A 294 -4.12 6.04 -60.13
N ALA A 295 -2.85 6.32 -59.80
CA ALA A 295 -1.97 7.14 -60.62
C ALA A 295 -1.71 6.48 -61.99
N ASP A 296 -1.51 5.16 -62.02
CA ASP A 296 -1.35 4.42 -63.28
C ASP A 296 -2.63 4.42 -64.13
N ARG A 297 -3.82 4.25 -63.52
CA ARG A 297 -5.10 4.38 -64.22
C ARG A 297 -5.29 5.78 -64.81
N ALA A 298 -5.01 6.82 -64.02
CA ALA A 298 -5.14 8.20 -64.47
C ALA A 298 -4.13 8.53 -65.60
N ARG A 299 -2.90 8.03 -65.50
CA ARG A 299 -1.88 8.16 -66.56
C ARG A 299 -2.33 7.52 -67.87
N ARG A 300 -2.93 6.33 -67.82
CA ARG A 300 -3.49 5.67 -69.02
C ARG A 300 -4.64 6.49 -69.60
N ALA A 301 -5.54 6.99 -68.76
CA ALA A 301 -6.65 7.84 -69.20
C ALA A 301 -6.18 9.13 -69.91
N VAL A 302 -5.06 9.72 -69.48
CA VAL A 302 -4.44 10.86 -70.20
C VAL A 302 -4.01 10.46 -71.60
N VAL A 303 -3.34 9.30 -71.75
CA VAL A 303 -2.91 8.79 -73.06
C VAL A 303 -4.12 8.50 -73.96
N ASP A 304 -5.14 7.84 -73.42
CA ASP A 304 -6.35 7.50 -74.17
C ASP A 304 -7.10 8.77 -74.62
N ALA A 305 -7.25 9.76 -73.74
CA ALA A 305 -7.88 11.03 -74.07
C ALA A 305 -7.07 11.84 -75.10
N ALA A 306 -5.74 11.82 -75.02
CA ALA A 306 -4.87 12.51 -75.97
C ALA A 306 -4.94 11.86 -77.37
N THR A 307 -5.02 10.54 -77.45
CA THR A 307 -5.25 9.81 -78.70
C THR A 307 -6.60 10.19 -79.31
N GLU A 308 -7.69 10.16 -78.52
CA GLU A 308 -9.02 10.56 -78.97
C GLU A 308 -9.07 12.03 -79.43
N LEU A 309 -8.39 12.94 -78.72
CA LEU A 309 -8.29 14.34 -79.15
C LEU A 309 -7.59 14.47 -80.50
N ARG A 310 -6.49 13.74 -80.70
CA ARG A 310 -5.79 13.73 -81.98
C ARG A 310 -6.70 13.24 -83.11
N GLU A 311 -7.37 12.11 -82.91
CA GLU A 311 -8.31 11.56 -83.90
C GLU A 311 -9.47 12.52 -84.19
N ALA A 312 -10.02 13.17 -83.17
CA ALA A 312 -11.10 14.13 -83.32
C ALA A 312 -10.65 15.41 -84.05
N VAL A 313 -9.46 15.93 -83.76
CA VAL A 313 -8.87 17.09 -84.45
C VAL A 313 -8.53 16.75 -85.90
N ASP A 314 -7.96 15.57 -86.17
CA ASP A 314 -7.68 15.10 -87.52
C ASP A 314 -8.98 14.96 -88.34
N ALA A 315 -10.04 14.41 -87.73
CA ALA A 315 -11.37 14.33 -88.34
C ALA A 315 -11.98 15.71 -88.60
N GLN A 316 -11.83 16.65 -87.66
CA GLN A 316 -12.28 18.04 -87.83
C GLN A 316 -11.52 18.73 -88.97
N ALA A 317 -10.21 18.53 -89.06
CA ALA A 317 -9.37 19.09 -90.13
C ALA A 317 -9.72 18.51 -91.51
N ALA A 318 -10.03 17.22 -91.58
CA ALA A 318 -10.48 16.57 -92.81
C ALA A 318 -11.78 17.18 -93.38
N LEU A 319 -12.63 17.77 -92.54
CA LEU A 319 -13.84 18.48 -92.95
C LEU A 319 -13.61 19.94 -93.37
N GLY A 320 -12.36 20.42 -93.38
CA GLY A 320 -11.99 21.78 -93.81
C GLY A 320 -12.53 22.16 -95.20
N PRO A 321 -12.33 21.34 -96.25
CA PRO A 321 -12.87 21.61 -97.58
C PRO A 321 -14.41 21.65 -97.61
N LEU A 322 -15.07 20.80 -96.83
CA LEU A 322 -16.54 20.79 -96.73
C LEU A 322 -17.04 22.07 -96.04
N ARG A 323 -16.39 22.53 -94.96
CA ARG A 323 -16.72 23.79 -94.29
C ARG A 323 -16.60 24.98 -95.24
N GLU A 324 -15.51 25.03 -96.01
CA GLU A 324 -15.32 26.08 -97.02
C GLU A 324 -16.40 26.02 -98.11
N ALA A 325 -16.77 24.82 -98.57
CA ALA A 325 -17.84 24.66 -99.55
C ALA A 325 -19.21 25.11 -99.00
N LEU A 326 -19.58 24.70 -97.78
CA LEU A 326 -20.83 25.12 -97.12
C LEU A 326 -20.89 26.65 -96.93
N GLU A 327 -19.78 27.27 -96.56
CA GLU A 327 -19.69 28.73 -96.42
C GLU A 327 -19.77 29.44 -97.77
N ASN A 328 -19.10 28.91 -98.80
CA ASN A 328 -19.20 29.42 -100.17
C ASN A 328 -20.64 29.32 -100.72
N GLU A 329 -21.37 28.25 -100.40
CA GLU A 329 -22.80 28.15 -100.76
C GLU A 329 -23.62 29.23 -100.04
N ARG A 330 -23.42 29.41 -98.72
CA ARG A 330 -24.11 30.44 -97.93
C ARG A 330 -23.86 31.83 -98.51
N LEU A 331 -22.58 32.18 -98.73
CA LEU A 331 -22.18 33.47 -99.31
C LEU A 331 -22.73 33.66 -100.73
N ALA A 332 -22.79 32.60 -101.54
CA ALA A 332 -23.37 32.69 -102.88
C ALA A 332 -24.88 32.92 -102.86
N ILE A 333 -25.61 32.27 -101.94
CA ILE A 333 -27.04 32.51 -101.74
C ILE A 333 -27.26 33.98 -101.32
N GLU A 334 -26.50 34.46 -100.34
CA GLU A 334 -26.59 35.86 -99.86
C GLU A 334 -26.21 36.87 -100.95
N GLY A 335 -25.13 36.60 -101.69
CA GLY A 335 -24.67 37.44 -102.79
C GLY A 335 -25.68 37.53 -103.92
N LEU A 336 -26.31 36.41 -104.32
CA LEU A 336 -27.37 36.39 -105.33
C LEU A 336 -28.61 37.15 -104.85
N ALA A 337 -29.03 36.95 -103.60
CA ALA A 337 -30.16 37.67 -103.02
C ALA A 337 -29.91 39.18 -102.96
N ALA A 338 -28.70 39.61 -102.58
CA ALA A 338 -28.31 41.02 -102.54
C ALA A 338 -28.32 41.68 -103.93
N LEU A 339 -27.80 40.99 -104.96
CA LEU A 339 -27.87 41.47 -106.33
C LEU A 339 -29.31 41.60 -106.83
N GLU A 340 -30.15 40.62 -106.52
CA GLU A 340 -31.56 40.63 -106.89
C GLU A 340 -32.33 41.76 -106.18
N GLN A 341 -32.09 41.95 -104.88
CA GLN A 341 -32.67 43.04 -104.10
C GLN A 341 -32.26 44.41 -104.65
N ARG A 342 -30.98 44.62 -104.99
CA ARG A 342 -30.50 45.86 -105.60
C ARG A 342 -31.14 46.11 -106.97
N GLN A 343 -31.31 45.06 -107.78
CA GLN A 343 -31.96 45.16 -109.08
C GLN A 343 -33.44 45.53 -108.95
N ARG A 344 -34.16 44.93 -107.99
CA ARG A 344 -35.55 45.29 -107.68
C ARG A 344 -35.65 46.75 -107.21
N ALA A 345 -34.84 47.16 -106.26
CA ALA A 345 -34.83 48.55 -105.76
C ALA A 345 -34.61 49.59 -106.88
N LEU A 346 -33.72 49.33 -107.83
CA LEU A 346 -33.50 50.22 -108.98
C LEU A 346 -34.67 50.22 -109.97
N ARG A 347 -35.37 49.09 -110.14
CA ARG A 347 -36.59 49.00 -110.98
C ARG A 347 -37.76 49.70 -110.31
N ASP A 348 -38.00 49.44 -109.04
CA ASP A 348 -39.08 50.05 -108.26
C ASP A 348 -38.86 51.56 -108.16
N GLY A 349 -37.62 52.00 -107.92
CA GLY A 349 -37.25 53.42 -107.96
C GLY A 349 -37.46 54.07 -109.32
N ARG A 350 -37.32 53.33 -110.43
CA ARG A 350 -37.74 53.83 -111.75
C ARG A 350 -39.27 53.91 -111.87
N VAL A 351 -39.99 52.85 -111.50
CA VAL A 351 -41.46 52.82 -111.61
C VAL A 351 -42.09 53.94 -110.78
N ALA A 352 -41.57 54.21 -109.58
CA ALA A 352 -41.99 55.34 -108.76
C ALA A 352 -41.82 56.71 -109.47
N LEU A 353 -40.72 56.90 -110.19
CA LEU A 353 -40.51 58.12 -111.00
C LEU A 353 -41.51 58.23 -112.16
N ASP A 354 -41.98 57.12 -112.75
CA ASP A 354 -43.03 57.14 -113.77
C ASP A 354 -44.41 57.51 -113.17
N GLU A 355 -44.67 57.13 -111.91
CA GLU A 355 -45.91 57.45 -111.21
C GLU A 355 -45.98 58.91 -110.72
N GLU A 356 -44.84 59.52 -110.34
CA GLU A 356 -44.73 60.93 -109.92
C GLU A 356 -45.02 61.94 -111.06
N ALA A 357 -45.08 61.49 -112.32
CA ALA A 357 -45.12 62.35 -113.52
C ALA A 357 -46.43 63.13 -113.76
N ARG A 358 -47.37 63.20 -112.80
CA ARG A 358 -48.75 63.64 -113.09
C ARG A 358 -49.12 65.09 -112.72
N SER A 359 -48.21 65.88 -112.13
CA SER A 359 -48.51 67.30 -111.84
C SER A 359 -47.27 68.13 -111.51
N GLY A 360 -46.82 68.99 -112.46
CA GLY A 360 -45.70 69.92 -112.25
C GLY A 360 -45.43 70.88 -113.42
N GLY A 361 -44.81 72.04 -113.14
CA GLY A 361 -44.48 73.11 -114.10
C GLY A 361 -43.32 72.77 -115.06
N TRP A 362 -42.96 73.67 -116.00
CA TRP A 362 -41.93 73.39 -117.02
C TRP A 362 -40.52 73.09 -116.43
N ARG A 363 -40.13 73.73 -115.32
CA ARG A 363 -38.85 73.48 -114.64
C ARG A 363 -38.81 72.13 -113.93
N GLU A 364 -39.88 71.79 -113.21
CA GLU A 364 -40.04 70.49 -112.53
C GLU A 364 -40.05 69.34 -113.54
N ARG A 365 -40.73 69.50 -114.67
CA ARG A 365 -40.71 68.52 -115.78
C ARG A 365 -39.31 68.29 -116.37
N ARG A 366 -38.45 69.31 -116.39
CA ARG A 366 -37.05 69.19 -116.86
C ARG A 366 -36.17 68.49 -115.83
N GLN A 367 -36.39 68.75 -114.53
CA GLN A 367 -35.67 68.08 -113.44
C GLN A 367 -36.10 66.62 -113.30
N HIS A 368 -37.40 66.34 -113.37
CA HIS A 368 -37.98 64.99 -113.43
C HIS A 368 -37.43 64.20 -114.62
N ARG A 369 -37.39 64.81 -115.83
CA ARG A 369 -36.76 64.18 -117.01
C ARG A 369 -35.29 63.81 -116.76
N ARG A 370 -34.52 64.68 -116.10
CA ARG A 370 -33.12 64.39 -115.74
C ARG A 370 -33.00 63.28 -114.69
N GLN A 371 -33.92 63.20 -113.72
CA GLN A 371 -33.96 62.14 -112.72
C GLN A 371 -34.33 60.79 -113.36
N VAL A 372 -35.31 60.77 -114.26
CA VAL A 372 -35.65 59.59 -115.07
C VAL A 372 -34.45 59.16 -115.90
N GLU A 373 -33.82 60.07 -116.65
CA GLU A 373 -32.62 59.78 -117.46
C GLU A 373 -31.44 59.28 -116.60
N ALA A 374 -31.26 59.81 -115.39
CA ALA A 374 -30.24 59.38 -114.45
C ALA A 374 -30.55 57.97 -113.89
N ALA A 375 -31.79 57.69 -113.48
CA ALA A 375 -32.23 56.38 -113.02
C ALA A 375 -32.19 55.34 -114.16
N ASP A 376 -32.50 55.75 -115.40
CA ASP A 376 -32.31 54.98 -116.63
C ASP A 376 -30.85 54.63 -116.87
N ALA A 377 -29.97 55.63 -116.75
CA ALA A 377 -28.54 55.43 -116.89
C ALA A 377 -28.00 54.50 -115.78
N GLU A 378 -28.44 54.66 -114.54
CA GLU A 378 -28.02 53.82 -113.41
C GLU A 378 -28.55 52.38 -113.54
N LEU A 379 -29.83 52.20 -113.87
CA LEU A 379 -30.42 50.88 -114.10
C LEU A 379 -29.75 50.18 -115.29
N ARG A 380 -29.45 50.88 -116.39
CA ARG A 380 -28.71 50.31 -117.53
C ARG A 380 -27.28 49.95 -117.16
N ARG A 381 -26.56 50.82 -116.44
CA ARG A 381 -25.20 50.54 -115.95
C ARG A 381 -25.20 49.31 -115.03
N PHE A 382 -26.09 49.28 -114.04
CA PHE A 382 -26.20 48.15 -113.12
C PHE A 382 -26.60 46.87 -113.86
N THR A 383 -27.57 46.93 -114.79
CA THR A 383 -27.98 45.76 -115.59
C THR A 383 -26.83 45.22 -116.45
N SER A 384 -25.97 46.10 -116.97
CA SER A 384 -24.80 45.67 -117.76
C SER A 384 -23.71 44.97 -116.94
N VAL A 385 -23.59 45.29 -115.64
CA VAL A 385 -22.57 44.75 -114.73
C VAL A 385 -23.09 43.58 -113.88
N VAL A 386 -24.36 43.59 -113.50
CA VAL A 386 -24.98 42.58 -112.61
C VAL A 386 -25.01 41.20 -113.26
N ALA A 387 -25.08 41.12 -114.59
CA ALA A 387 -25.04 39.84 -115.30
C ALA A 387 -23.73 39.08 -115.05
N GLU A 388 -22.61 39.79 -114.97
CA GLU A 388 -21.30 39.20 -114.67
C GLU A 388 -21.20 38.81 -113.19
N GLY A 389 -21.64 39.69 -112.28
CA GLY A 389 -21.69 39.39 -110.84
C GLY A 389 -22.58 38.19 -110.51
N ARG A 390 -23.74 38.07 -111.16
CA ARG A 390 -24.67 36.93 -111.00
C ARG A 390 -24.05 35.63 -111.52
N ARG A 391 -23.33 35.66 -112.64
CA ARG A 391 -22.62 34.48 -113.17
C ARG A 391 -21.52 34.01 -112.21
N ARG A 392 -20.72 34.93 -111.66
CA ARG A 392 -19.67 34.61 -110.69
C ARG A 392 -20.26 33.93 -109.44
N TRP A 393 -21.35 34.47 -108.89
CA TRP A 393 -21.99 33.86 -107.73
C TRP A 393 -22.67 32.52 -108.04
N LEU A 394 -23.32 32.36 -109.20
CA LEU A 394 -23.88 31.07 -109.62
C LEU A 394 -22.80 30.00 -109.81
N ASP A 395 -21.64 30.37 -110.36
CA ASP A 395 -20.50 29.46 -110.49
C ASP A 395 -19.95 29.03 -109.12
N VAL A 396 -19.80 29.98 -108.18
CA VAL A 396 -19.44 29.65 -106.78
C VAL A 396 -20.48 28.72 -106.15
N GLN A 397 -21.78 29.00 -106.31
CA GLN A 397 -22.87 28.17 -105.77
C GLN A 397 -22.87 26.75 -106.35
N LEU A 398 -22.66 26.61 -107.66
CA LEU A 398 -22.64 25.29 -108.32
C LEU A 398 -21.42 24.46 -107.88
N ARG A 399 -20.24 25.08 -107.80
CA ARG A 399 -19.03 24.41 -107.30
C ARG A 399 -19.17 24.02 -105.84
N ALA A 400 -19.73 24.91 -105.01
CA ALA A 400 -20.01 24.65 -103.61
C ALA A 400 -20.97 23.46 -103.44
N ARG A 401 -22.11 23.46 -104.14
CA ARG A 401 -23.08 22.35 -104.10
C ARG A 401 -22.50 21.02 -104.59
N ALA A 402 -21.68 21.05 -105.64
CA ALA A 402 -21.01 19.85 -106.13
C ALA A 402 -20.02 19.28 -105.10
N ALA A 403 -19.33 20.13 -104.35
CA ALA A 403 -18.42 19.72 -103.29
C ALA A 403 -19.13 19.28 -102.00
N ILE A 404 -20.31 19.85 -101.69
CA ILE A 404 -21.11 19.50 -100.51
C ILE A 404 -21.80 18.15 -100.68
N GLY A 405 -22.35 17.83 -101.86
CA GLY A 405 -23.03 16.54 -102.08
C GLY A 405 -24.20 16.32 -101.12
N GLU A 406 -24.16 15.21 -100.36
CA GLU A 406 -25.17 14.86 -99.33
C GLU A 406 -24.82 15.36 -97.92
N HIS A 407 -23.68 16.03 -97.76
CA HIS A 407 -23.18 16.45 -96.46
C HIS A 407 -23.89 17.72 -95.94
N SER A 408 -23.82 17.94 -94.62
CA SER A 408 -24.48 19.08 -93.97
C SER A 408 -23.66 19.70 -92.83
N TRP A 409 -24.07 20.88 -92.38
CA TRP A 409 -23.51 21.53 -91.19
C TRP A 409 -23.59 20.65 -89.93
N ALA A 410 -24.53 19.71 -89.84
CA ALA A 410 -24.64 18.81 -88.69
C ALA A 410 -23.42 17.88 -88.51
N GLU A 411 -22.76 17.50 -89.61
CA GLU A 411 -21.54 16.68 -89.57
C GLU A 411 -20.34 17.49 -89.07
N VAL A 412 -20.22 18.74 -89.52
CA VAL A 412 -19.19 19.68 -89.06
C VAL A 412 -19.38 19.99 -87.57
N ASP A 413 -20.61 20.29 -87.15
CA ASP A 413 -20.93 20.54 -85.74
C ASP A 413 -20.69 19.32 -84.85
N ALA A 414 -20.94 18.11 -85.36
CA ALA A 414 -20.68 16.87 -84.63
C ALA A 414 -19.16 16.66 -84.42
N ALA A 415 -18.35 16.91 -85.44
CA ALA A 415 -16.89 16.85 -85.33
C ALA A 415 -16.34 17.92 -84.37
N ASP A 416 -16.82 19.15 -84.44
CA ASP A 416 -16.44 20.24 -83.52
C ASP A 416 -16.81 19.91 -82.07
N ARG A 417 -18.01 19.36 -81.84
CA ARG A 417 -18.43 18.90 -80.50
C ARG A 417 -17.56 17.74 -80.00
N ARG A 418 -17.19 16.80 -80.87
CA ARG A 418 -16.31 15.68 -80.53
C ARG A 418 -14.92 16.17 -80.13
N ALA A 419 -14.30 17.06 -80.93
CA ALA A 419 -13.00 17.66 -80.62
C ALA A 419 -13.02 18.43 -79.29
N ALA A 420 -14.03 19.29 -79.08
CA ALA A 420 -14.18 20.03 -77.84
C ALA A 420 -14.44 19.12 -76.62
N ALA A 421 -15.15 18.00 -76.80
CA ALA A 421 -15.33 17.01 -75.74
C ALA A 421 -14.03 16.27 -75.41
N ALA A 422 -13.24 15.90 -76.43
CA ALA A 422 -11.95 15.26 -76.25
C ALA A 422 -10.94 16.19 -75.57
N GLU A 423 -10.94 17.49 -75.89
CA GLU A 423 -10.07 18.49 -75.23
C GLU A 423 -10.39 18.64 -73.74
N ARG A 424 -11.68 18.68 -73.39
CA ARG A 424 -12.13 18.64 -71.99
C ARG A 424 -11.75 17.33 -71.30
N ALA A 425 -11.83 16.20 -72.01
CA ALA A 425 -11.44 14.90 -71.47
C ALA A 425 -9.94 14.83 -71.15
N VAL A 426 -9.06 15.37 -72.02
CA VAL A 426 -7.62 15.51 -71.76
C VAL A 426 -7.37 16.36 -70.51
N SER A 427 -7.99 17.54 -70.44
CA SER A 427 -7.83 18.44 -69.30
C SER A 427 -8.26 17.79 -67.97
N GLY A 428 -9.39 17.08 -67.98
CA GLY A 428 -9.88 16.36 -66.81
C GLY A 428 -9.00 15.17 -66.42
N ALA A 429 -8.47 14.42 -67.39
CA ALA A 429 -7.55 13.31 -67.13
C ALA A 429 -6.21 13.80 -66.56
N ASP A 430 -5.67 14.91 -67.07
CA ASP A 430 -4.43 15.52 -66.57
C ASP A 430 -4.57 15.99 -65.12
N GLU A 431 -5.70 16.62 -64.78
CA GLU A 431 -5.98 17.05 -63.41
C GLU A 431 -6.13 15.85 -62.47
N ALA A 432 -6.83 14.79 -62.91
CA ALA A 432 -6.95 13.55 -62.14
C ALA A 432 -5.58 12.89 -61.92
N TYR A 433 -4.72 12.85 -62.94
CA TYR A 433 -3.36 12.32 -62.82
C TYR A 433 -2.50 13.16 -61.87
N ARG A 434 -2.57 14.49 -61.95
CA ARG A 434 -1.85 15.39 -61.03
C ARG A 434 -2.23 15.13 -59.57
N ARG A 435 -3.52 15.06 -59.27
CA ARG A 435 -4.02 14.75 -57.91
C ARG A 435 -3.56 13.38 -57.43
N ALA A 436 -3.68 12.35 -58.27
CA ALA A 436 -3.25 10.99 -57.91
C ALA A 436 -1.74 10.93 -57.65
N ARG A 437 -0.93 11.65 -58.44
CA ARG A 437 0.52 11.73 -58.29
C ARG A 437 0.95 12.47 -57.02
N GLU A 438 0.30 13.57 -56.68
CA GLU A 438 0.56 14.31 -55.42
C GLU A 438 0.29 13.43 -54.20
N LEU A 439 -0.85 12.73 -54.18
CA LEU A 439 -1.17 11.78 -53.11
C LEU A 439 -0.14 10.65 -53.03
N LEU A 440 0.26 10.09 -54.17
CA LEU A 440 1.29 9.05 -54.24
C LEU A 440 2.63 9.51 -53.65
N ILE A 441 3.08 10.72 -53.99
CA ILE A 441 4.32 11.29 -53.45
C ILE A 441 4.21 11.46 -51.93
N GLY A 442 3.08 11.98 -51.44
CA GLY A 442 2.83 12.13 -50.00
C GLY A 442 2.87 10.79 -49.25
N LEU A 443 2.21 9.77 -49.79
CA LEU A 443 2.18 8.43 -49.18
C LEU A 443 3.55 7.75 -49.21
N ARG A 444 4.31 7.87 -50.32
CA ARG A 444 5.68 7.33 -50.40
C ARG A 444 6.58 7.92 -49.33
N ARG A 445 6.53 9.25 -49.17
CA ARG A 445 7.30 9.95 -48.14
C ARG A 445 6.91 9.48 -46.73
N ALA A 446 5.61 9.34 -46.44
CA ALA A 446 5.16 8.86 -45.14
C ALA A 446 5.64 7.42 -44.86
N VAL A 447 5.62 6.54 -45.87
CA VAL A 447 6.18 5.18 -45.77
C VAL A 447 7.68 5.23 -45.52
N GLU A 448 8.44 6.04 -46.26
CA GLU A 448 9.88 6.21 -46.07
C GLU A 448 10.24 6.72 -44.66
N GLU A 449 9.48 7.70 -44.14
CA GLU A 449 9.66 8.24 -42.79
C GLU A 449 9.37 7.19 -41.70
N ALA A 450 8.36 6.33 -41.90
CA ALA A 450 8.07 5.23 -40.98
C ALA A 450 9.10 4.08 -41.10
N GLU A 451 9.55 3.73 -42.31
CA GLU A 451 10.59 2.71 -42.53
C GLU A 451 11.96 3.12 -41.94
N ALA A 452 12.25 4.42 -41.85
CA ALA A 452 13.48 4.94 -41.25
C ALA A 452 13.66 4.55 -39.77
N TRP A 453 12.58 4.26 -39.05
CA TRP A 453 12.65 3.77 -37.67
C TRP A 453 13.13 2.31 -37.55
N GLY A 454 13.04 1.54 -38.64
CA GLY A 454 13.35 0.11 -38.67
C GLY A 454 12.29 -0.77 -38.01
N PRO A 455 12.34 -2.09 -38.22
CA PRO A 455 11.37 -3.02 -37.65
C PRO A 455 11.54 -3.13 -36.12
N PRO A 456 10.45 -3.23 -35.34
CA PRO A 456 10.53 -3.46 -33.92
C PRO A 456 11.06 -4.86 -33.62
N THR A 457 11.97 -4.94 -32.64
CA THR A 457 12.51 -6.19 -32.12
C THR A 457 11.54 -6.83 -31.12
N GLU A 458 11.75 -8.10 -30.79
CA GLU A 458 10.96 -8.74 -29.73
C GLU A 458 11.21 -8.10 -28.36
N ASP A 459 12.44 -7.64 -28.12
CA ASP A 459 12.80 -6.90 -26.91
C ASP A 459 12.04 -5.57 -26.83
N ASP A 460 11.83 -4.86 -27.95
CA ASP A 460 11.03 -3.63 -28.00
C ASP A 460 9.57 -3.90 -27.58
N ARG A 461 8.98 -4.99 -28.08
CA ARG A 461 7.61 -5.41 -27.71
C ARG A 461 7.50 -5.70 -26.23
N GLN A 462 8.44 -6.47 -25.69
CA GLN A 462 8.47 -6.78 -24.26
C GLN A 462 8.68 -5.52 -23.41
N LEU A 463 9.55 -4.61 -23.84
CA LEU A 463 9.84 -3.36 -23.13
C LEU A 463 8.61 -2.45 -23.06
N VAL A 464 7.91 -2.25 -24.19
CA VAL A 464 6.72 -1.38 -24.24
C VAL A 464 5.53 -2.01 -23.50
N ALA A 465 5.36 -3.34 -23.57
CA ALA A 465 4.31 -4.07 -22.86
C ALA A 465 4.37 -3.89 -21.33
N ARG A 466 5.56 -3.64 -20.77
CA ARG A 466 5.75 -3.36 -19.34
C ARG A 466 5.19 -1.99 -18.88
N LYS A 467 4.68 -1.13 -19.78
CA LYS A 467 4.05 0.18 -19.44
C LYS A 467 4.88 1.09 -18.51
N LEU A 468 6.21 1.03 -18.64
CA LEU A 468 7.17 1.62 -17.70
C LEU A 468 7.08 3.15 -17.57
N VAL A 469 6.63 3.88 -18.60
CA VAL A 469 6.43 5.35 -18.53
C VAL A 469 5.39 5.73 -17.48
N SER A 470 4.26 5.02 -17.42
CA SER A 470 3.21 5.29 -16.45
C SER A 470 3.69 5.04 -15.01
N ARG A 471 4.47 3.97 -14.84
CA ARG A 471 5.11 3.62 -13.57
C ARG A 471 6.17 4.65 -13.16
N GLN A 472 6.98 5.14 -14.10
CA GLN A 472 7.95 6.20 -13.84
C GLN A 472 7.28 7.52 -13.41
N ALA A 473 6.17 7.88 -14.06
CA ALA A 473 5.39 9.05 -13.67
C ALA A 473 4.83 8.90 -12.24
N ARG A 474 4.27 7.72 -11.93
CA ARG A 474 3.77 7.41 -10.58
C ARG A 474 4.87 7.42 -9.52
N LEU A 475 6.05 6.85 -9.81
CA LEU A 475 7.19 6.88 -8.89
C LEU A 475 7.62 8.32 -8.57
N ARG A 476 7.68 9.20 -9.57
CA ARG A 476 8.02 10.63 -9.36
C ARG A 476 6.99 11.34 -8.48
N GLU A 477 5.71 11.08 -8.71
CA GLU A 477 4.62 11.63 -7.91
C GLU A 477 4.73 11.21 -6.44
N LEU A 478 4.86 9.90 -6.19
CA LEU A 478 4.97 9.36 -4.83
C LEU A 478 6.25 9.81 -4.12
N THR A 479 7.37 9.87 -4.84
CA THR A 479 8.64 10.36 -4.27
C THR A 479 8.52 11.84 -3.86
N ALA A 480 7.92 12.68 -4.70
CA ALA A 480 7.69 14.08 -4.37
C ALA A 480 6.75 14.25 -3.17
N TRP A 481 5.71 13.41 -3.07
CA TRP A 481 4.82 13.39 -1.92
C TRP A 481 5.58 12.99 -0.63
N ARG A 482 6.40 11.93 -0.67
CA ARG A 482 7.20 11.48 0.47
C ARG A 482 8.14 12.58 0.95
N ASP A 483 8.84 13.24 0.03
CA ASP A 483 9.79 14.30 0.36
C ASP A 483 9.07 15.52 0.96
N ALA A 484 7.86 15.86 0.49
CA ALA A 484 7.01 16.91 1.09
C ALA A 484 6.45 16.52 2.46
N SER A 485 6.16 15.23 2.67
CA SER A 485 5.63 14.67 3.92
C SER A 485 6.70 14.34 4.95
N GLY A 486 8.00 14.46 4.62
CA GLY A 486 9.10 14.06 5.52
C GLY A 486 9.06 14.73 6.89
N ALA A 487 8.75 16.03 6.94
CA ALA A 487 8.59 16.75 8.21
C ALA A 487 7.39 16.26 9.03
N ARG A 488 6.28 15.89 8.36
CA ARG A 488 5.10 15.32 9.02
C ARG A 488 5.42 13.93 9.58
N ARG A 489 6.09 13.06 8.81
CA ARG A 489 6.51 11.74 9.27
C ARG A 489 7.38 11.85 10.53
N GLN A 490 8.40 12.70 10.48
CA GLN A 490 9.29 12.91 11.63
C GLN A 490 8.54 13.43 12.88
N ALA A 491 7.52 14.27 12.69
CA ALA A 491 6.67 14.73 13.77
C ALA A 491 5.81 13.60 14.35
N LEU A 492 5.24 12.73 13.50
CA LEU A 492 4.48 11.56 13.92
C LEU A 492 5.37 10.55 14.67
N ASP A 493 6.58 10.25 14.17
CA ASP A 493 7.53 9.36 14.86
C ASP A 493 7.91 9.90 16.25
N ASN A 494 8.17 11.21 16.36
CA ASN A 494 8.45 11.83 17.66
C ASN A 494 7.24 11.77 18.59
N ARG A 495 6.03 11.91 18.05
CA ARG A 495 4.79 11.87 18.82
C ARG A 495 4.47 10.45 19.31
N GLU A 496 4.71 9.44 18.48
CA GLU A 496 4.57 8.03 18.85
C GLU A 496 5.47 7.71 20.05
N ARG A 497 6.76 8.10 19.98
CA ARG A 497 7.70 7.90 21.09
C ARG A 497 7.26 8.62 22.37
N GLU A 498 6.84 9.88 22.26
CA GLU A 498 6.35 10.64 23.42
C GLU A 498 5.12 9.97 24.07
N LEU A 499 4.17 9.50 23.26
CA LEU A 499 2.97 8.82 23.75
C LEU A 499 3.32 7.47 24.39
N ALA A 500 4.25 6.71 23.82
CA ALA A 500 4.72 5.44 24.38
C ALA A 500 5.38 5.65 25.76
N GLU A 501 6.29 6.62 25.88
CA GLU A 501 6.93 6.98 27.15
C GLU A 501 5.89 7.40 28.20
N ARG A 502 4.89 8.19 27.78
CA ARG A 502 3.81 8.65 28.67
C ARG A 502 2.88 7.52 29.09
N ALA A 503 2.52 6.61 28.20
CA ALA A 503 1.70 5.44 28.52
C ALA A 503 2.41 4.56 29.56
N GLN A 504 3.71 4.30 29.35
CA GLN A 504 4.53 3.55 30.29
C GLN A 504 4.61 4.22 31.67
N ALA A 505 4.81 5.54 31.71
CA ALA A 505 4.83 6.28 32.97
C ALA A 505 3.49 6.21 33.71
N LEU A 506 2.36 6.38 33.00
CA LEU A 506 1.02 6.28 33.59
C LEU A 506 0.73 4.89 34.15
N ARG A 507 1.14 3.83 33.46
CA ARG A 507 0.99 2.45 33.96
C ARG A 507 1.84 2.22 35.21
N ALA A 508 3.10 2.66 35.20
CA ALA A 508 3.98 2.53 36.36
C ALA A 508 3.44 3.29 37.58
N ASP A 509 2.93 4.51 37.39
CA ASP A 509 2.32 5.32 38.45
C ASP A 509 1.04 4.64 38.99
N ALA A 510 0.17 4.16 38.10
CA ALA A 510 -1.07 3.49 38.48
C ALA A 510 -0.80 2.17 39.22
N GLU A 511 0.16 1.38 38.76
CA GLU A 511 0.56 0.14 39.42
C GLU A 511 1.16 0.41 40.80
N ALA A 512 2.02 1.44 40.92
CA ALA A 512 2.55 1.86 42.22
C ALA A 512 1.43 2.30 43.18
N GLU A 513 0.40 2.98 42.68
CA GLU A 513 -0.79 3.35 43.46
C GLU A 513 -1.60 2.12 43.89
N ILE A 514 -1.86 1.17 42.97
CA ILE A 514 -2.59 -0.08 43.24
C ILE A 514 -1.88 -0.88 44.32
N VAL A 515 -0.57 -1.12 44.17
CA VAL A 515 0.24 -1.86 45.14
C VAL A 515 0.30 -1.09 46.46
N GLY A 516 0.44 0.23 46.42
CA GLY A 516 0.48 1.11 47.59
C GLY A 516 -0.80 1.07 48.44
N GLN A 517 -1.97 1.00 47.79
CA GLN A 517 -3.27 0.91 48.45
C GLN A 517 -3.63 -0.50 48.91
N ALA A 518 -3.01 -1.53 48.32
CA ALA A 518 -3.27 -2.92 48.65
C ALA A 518 -2.86 -3.25 50.09
N ARG A 519 -3.74 -4.00 50.77
CA ARG A 519 -3.52 -4.47 52.14
C ARG A 519 -2.84 -5.83 52.17
N VAL A 520 -3.07 -6.66 51.15
CA VAL A 520 -2.33 -7.89 50.91
C VAL A 520 -1.66 -7.77 49.56
N VAL A 521 -0.35 -7.92 49.55
CA VAL A 521 0.43 -7.99 48.32
C VAL A 521 1.00 -9.38 48.23
N VAL A 522 0.80 -10.04 47.10
CA VAL A 522 1.33 -11.39 46.85
C VAL A 522 2.21 -11.35 45.61
N THR A 523 3.42 -11.90 45.71
CA THR A 523 4.40 -11.85 44.62
C THR A 523 5.37 -13.01 44.72
N SER A 524 6.12 -13.28 43.65
CA SER A 524 7.21 -14.25 43.70
C SER A 524 8.50 -13.61 44.20
N LEU A 525 9.41 -14.41 44.74
CA LEU A 525 10.73 -13.92 45.17
C LEU A 525 11.47 -13.25 44.02
N ALA A 526 11.40 -13.80 42.81
CA ALA A 526 12.00 -13.24 41.60
C ALA A 526 11.45 -11.84 41.27
N ARG A 527 10.12 -11.68 41.18
CA ARG A 527 9.49 -10.37 40.90
C ARG A 527 9.75 -9.37 42.02
N SER A 528 9.81 -9.82 43.28
CA SER A 528 10.17 -8.98 44.43
C SER A 528 11.55 -8.32 44.30
N ARG A 529 12.49 -8.86 43.51
CA ARG A 529 13.83 -8.27 43.31
C ARG A 529 13.83 -7.05 42.39
N VAL A 530 12.90 -7.01 41.43
CA VAL A 530 12.98 -6.09 40.28
C VAL A 530 11.81 -5.12 40.20
N HIS A 531 10.69 -5.43 40.86
CA HIS A 531 9.47 -4.66 40.69
C HIS A 531 9.53 -3.28 41.39
N PRO A 532 9.41 -2.15 40.66
CA PRO A 532 9.55 -0.80 41.23
C PRO A 532 8.57 -0.53 42.37
N ALA A 533 7.32 -0.94 42.22
CA ALA A 533 6.28 -0.75 43.24
C ALA A 533 6.57 -1.46 44.58
N LEU A 534 7.48 -2.45 44.59
CA LEU A 534 7.90 -3.18 45.79
C LEU A 534 9.23 -2.68 46.37
N ALA A 535 9.99 -1.86 45.63
CA ALA A 535 11.31 -1.41 46.07
C ALA A 535 11.25 -0.54 47.33
N GLU A 536 10.23 0.32 47.43
CA GLU A 536 10.06 1.28 48.54
C GLU A 536 8.86 0.93 49.46
N ALA A 537 8.22 -0.22 49.26
CA ALA A 537 7.02 -0.60 50.01
C ALA A 537 7.36 -1.31 51.32
N ASP A 538 6.84 -0.77 52.42
CA ASP A 538 6.88 -1.39 53.75
C ASP A 538 5.59 -2.18 54.07
N PHE A 539 5.76 -3.26 54.82
CA PHE A 539 4.69 -4.15 55.26
C PHE A 539 4.76 -4.35 56.78
N ASP A 540 3.61 -4.45 57.44
CA ASP A 540 3.56 -4.80 58.86
C ASP A 540 4.10 -6.22 59.08
N VAL A 541 3.68 -7.13 58.19
CA VAL A 541 4.02 -8.56 58.27
C VAL A 541 4.47 -9.07 56.92
N VAL A 542 5.59 -9.79 56.90
CA VAL A 542 6.08 -10.54 55.74
C VAL A 542 5.92 -12.04 56.02
N LEU A 543 5.22 -12.73 55.13
CA LEU A 543 5.08 -14.19 55.15
C LEU A 543 5.84 -14.74 53.95
N VAL A 544 6.78 -15.64 54.19
CA VAL A 544 7.56 -16.28 53.12
C VAL A 544 7.17 -17.74 53.07
N ASP A 545 6.42 -18.13 52.05
CA ASP A 545 6.09 -19.53 51.76
C ASP A 545 7.23 -20.17 50.97
N GLY A 546 7.59 -21.41 51.29
CA GLY A 546 8.72 -22.09 50.66
C GLY A 546 10.11 -21.50 50.96
N ALA A 547 10.31 -20.85 52.10
CA ALA A 547 11.59 -20.28 52.54
C ALA A 547 12.73 -21.32 52.69
N GLY A 548 12.38 -22.59 52.83
CA GLY A 548 13.32 -23.71 52.84
C GLY A 548 13.87 -24.10 51.47
N ALA A 549 13.26 -23.62 50.40
CA ALA A 549 13.67 -23.79 49.00
C ALA A 549 14.16 -22.48 48.35
N ALA A 550 14.30 -21.41 49.15
CA ALA A 550 14.65 -20.06 48.70
C ALA A 550 16.09 -19.70 49.06
N MET A 551 16.74 -18.89 48.22
CA MET A 551 18.08 -18.39 48.51
C MET A 551 18.02 -17.43 49.72
N LEU A 552 18.94 -17.60 50.69
CA LEU A 552 18.98 -16.76 51.89
C LEU A 552 18.98 -15.25 51.56
N ALA A 553 19.73 -14.84 50.54
CA ALA A 553 19.83 -13.44 50.13
C ALA A 553 18.49 -12.85 49.68
N GLU A 554 17.66 -13.62 48.97
CA GLU A 554 16.32 -13.17 48.54
C GLU A 554 15.39 -12.99 49.73
N VAL A 555 15.41 -13.95 50.66
CA VAL A 555 14.59 -13.86 51.86
C VAL A 555 15.03 -12.65 52.69
N LEU A 556 16.33 -12.41 52.82
CA LEU A 556 16.85 -11.21 53.49
C LEU A 556 16.33 -9.91 52.85
N LEU A 557 16.31 -9.82 51.51
CA LEU A 557 15.75 -8.66 50.82
C LEU A 557 14.26 -8.45 51.16
N VAL A 558 13.45 -9.51 51.15
CA VAL A 558 12.03 -9.40 51.51
C VAL A 558 11.85 -9.03 52.99
N LEU A 559 12.68 -9.58 53.88
CA LEU A 559 12.66 -9.24 55.31
C LEU A 559 13.03 -7.78 55.58
N CYS A 560 13.76 -7.11 54.69
CA CYS A 560 14.01 -5.67 54.80
C CYS A 560 12.73 -4.83 54.71
N ARG A 561 11.65 -5.38 54.14
CA ARG A 561 10.36 -4.72 53.99
C ARG A 561 9.40 -4.96 55.16
N ALA A 562 9.80 -5.79 56.13
CA ALA A 562 9.00 -6.15 57.29
C ALA A 562 9.25 -5.19 58.46
N THR A 563 8.19 -4.58 58.99
CA THR A 563 8.30 -3.60 60.08
C THR A 563 8.02 -4.18 61.47
N ALA A 564 7.11 -5.17 61.60
CA ALA A 564 6.71 -5.72 62.90
C ALA A 564 6.95 -7.22 63.05
N ALA A 565 6.62 -8.03 62.03
CA ALA A 565 6.77 -9.48 62.09
C ALA A 565 7.21 -10.06 60.74
N ALA A 566 7.91 -11.19 60.81
CA ALA A 566 8.14 -12.00 59.63
C ALA A 566 8.13 -13.49 59.99
N VAL A 567 7.52 -14.30 59.12
CA VAL A 567 7.45 -15.76 59.33
C VAL A 567 7.91 -16.50 58.09
N LEU A 568 8.84 -17.43 58.30
CA LEU A 568 9.43 -18.27 57.26
C LEU A 568 8.77 -19.65 57.31
N PHE A 569 8.03 -20.02 56.27
CA PHE A 569 7.41 -21.33 56.11
C PHE A 569 8.25 -22.20 55.17
N GLY A 570 8.46 -23.47 55.51
CA GLY A 570 9.06 -24.43 54.60
C GLY A 570 9.73 -25.60 55.32
N ASP A 571 10.48 -26.38 54.56
CA ASP A 571 11.26 -27.52 55.01
C ASP A 571 12.65 -27.53 54.35
N SER A 572 13.57 -28.34 54.87
CA SER A 572 14.93 -28.42 54.32
C SER A 572 15.00 -29.44 53.17
N GLU A 573 14.40 -29.14 52.02
CA GLU A 573 14.41 -30.07 50.87
C GLU A 573 15.42 -29.76 49.74
N GLN A 574 16.27 -28.74 49.87
CA GLN A 574 17.26 -28.43 48.82
C GLN A 574 18.71 -28.73 49.19
N THR A 575 19.38 -29.44 48.28
CA THR A 575 20.83 -29.63 48.27
C THR A 575 21.46 -28.73 47.21
N GLY A 576 22.15 -27.65 47.60
CA GLY A 576 22.90 -26.83 46.65
C GLY A 576 23.38 -25.45 47.14
N PHE A 577 22.57 -24.76 47.97
CA PHE A 577 22.90 -23.45 48.54
C PHE A 577 22.40 -23.33 49.99
N ALA A 578 22.89 -22.32 50.74
CA ALA A 578 22.41 -22.06 52.09
C ALA A 578 20.98 -21.47 52.05
N THR A 579 20.03 -22.20 52.60
CA THR A 579 18.64 -21.78 52.78
C THR A 579 18.48 -21.12 54.15
N CYS A 580 17.32 -20.49 54.40
CA CYS A 580 17.08 -19.87 55.71
C CYS A 580 17.10 -20.91 56.85
N PHE A 581 16.55 -22.09 56.60
CA PHE A 581 16.50 -23.17 57.58
C PHE A 581 17.88 -23.77 57.84
N SER A 582 18.68 -24.03 56.80
CA SER A 582 20.07 -24.50 56.98
C SER A 582 20.94 -23.45 57.68
N HIS A 583 20.74 -22.15 57.40
CA HIS A 583 21.44 -21.08 58.10
C HIS A 583 21.07 -20.99 59.59
N LEU A 584 19.81 -21.28 59.93
CA LEU A 584 19.35 -21.39 61.32
C LEU A 584 19.80 -22.69 62.02
N GLY A 585 20.44 -23.62 61.29
CA GLY A 585 20.82 -24.93 61.80
C GLY A 585 19.63 -25.87 61.99
N ILE A 586 18.53 -25.65 61.26
CA ILE A 586 17.33 -26.47 61.26
C ILE A 586 17.36 -27.33 59.99
N GLU A 587 17.88 -28.55 60.10
CA GLU A 587 17.98 -29.48 58.97
C GLU A 587 16.92 -30.59 59.01
N SER A 588 16.28 -30.78 60.16
CA SER A 588 15.25 -31.80 60.37
C SER A 588 14.09 -31.29 61.24
N ALA A 589 12.97 -32.01 61.21
CA ALA A 589 11.84 -31.73 62.11
C ALA A 589 12.24 -31.80 63.60
N ALA A 590 13.21 -32.66 63.97
CA ALA A 590 13.71 -32.75 65.34
C ALA A 590 14.52 -31.51 65.74
N ASP A 591 15.31 -30.97 64.82
CA ASP A 591 16.02 -29.69 65.05
C ASP A 591 15.02 -28.54 65.17
N ALA A 592 13.96 -28.57 64.36
CA ALA A 592 12.88 -27.58 64.41
C ALA A 592 12.12 -27.61 65.76
N GLU A 593 11.80 -28.79 66.30
CA GLU A 593 11.19 -28.92 67.63
C GLU A 593 12.10 -28.42 68.76
N ALA A 594 13.42 -28.61 68.62
CA ALA A 594 14.39 -28.16 69.61
C ALA A 594 14.72 -26.66 69.51
N HIS A 595 14.41 -26.02 68.37
CA HIS A 595 14.75 -24.63 68.12
C HIS A 595 13.67 -23.69 68.68
N GLU A 596 14.04 -22.93 69.71
CA GLU A 596 13.14 -21.91 70.27
C GLU A 596 12.74 -20.89 69.19
N GLY A 597 11.44 -20.69 68.98
CA GLY A 597 10.91 -19.81 67.94
C GLY A 597 10.58 -20.47 66.59
N CYS A 598 10.77 -21.79 66.47
CA CYS A 598 10.29 -22.59 65.36
C CYS A 598 9.05 -23.39 65.77
N VAL A 599 8.01 -23.41 64.92
CA VAL A 599 6.80 -24.24 65.10
C VAL A 599 6.82 -25.37 64.08
N VAL A 600 6.50 -26.59 64.49
CA VAL A 600 6.51 -27.76 63.60
C VAL A 600 5.09 -28.18 63.24
N LEU A 601 4.74 -28.10 61.96
CA LEU A 601 3.50 -28.66 61.45
C LEU A 601 3.66 -30.16 61.20
N GLN A 602 2.66 -30.95 61.60
CA GLN A 602 2.60 -32.37 61.30
C GLN A 602 1.91 -32.60 59.96
N GLU A 603 2.29 -33.66 59.23
CA GLU A 603 1.56 -34.10 58.05
C GLU A 603 0.11 -34.38 58.44
N VAL A 604 -0.82 -33.64 57.83
CA VAL A 604 -2.24 -33.95 57.91
C VAL A 604 -2.45 -35.10 56.94
N GLY A 605 -2.48 -36.33 57.46
CA GLY A 605 -2.69 -37.52 56.64
C GLY A 605 -3.83 -37.30 55.65
N ILE A 606 -3.51 -37.40 54.36
CA ILE A 606 -4.49 -37.38 53.27
C ILE A 606 -5.57 -38.40 53.66
N PRO A 607 -6.87 -38.03 53.76
CA PRO A 607 -7.90 -39.02 54.00
C PRO A 607 -7.80 -40.03 52.86
N GLU A 608 -7.47 -41.29 53.16
CA GLU A 608 -7.54 -42.37 52.18
C GLU A 608 -8.88 -42.26 51.48
N GLN A 609 -8.85 -41.86 50.20
CA GLN A 609 -10.01 -42.03 49.34
C GLN A 609 -10.26 -43.53 49.30
N ARG A 610 -11.21 -43.98 50.13
CA ARG A 610 -11.81 -45.29 49.96
C ARG A 610 -12.37 -45.32 48.56
N HIS A 611 -11.63 -45.95 47.65
CA HIS A 611 -12.16 -46.47 46.40
C HIS A 611 -13.17 -47.59 46.74
N ASP A 612 -14.34 -47.20 47.25
CA ASP A 612 -15.54 -48.01 47.06
C ASP A 612 -15.91 -47.87 45.57
N SER A 613 -15.33 -48.75 44.76
CA SER A 613 -15.83 -49.03 43.43
C SER A 613 -17.11 -49.87 43.57
N PRO A 614 -18.31 -49.38 43.21
CA PRO A 614 -19.44 -50.26 43.03
C PRO A 614 -19.30 -50.92 41.66
N ARG A 615 -18.71 -52.12 41.62
CA ARG A 615 -18.92 -53.04 40.49
C ARG A 615 -20.40 -53.46 40.49
N SER A 616 -21.22 -52.79 39.68
CA SER A 616 -22.45 -53.38 39.16
C SER A 616 -22.22 -53.84 37.72
N PRO A 617 -22.59 -55.08 37.36
CA PRO A 617 -22.47 -55.60 36.01
C PRO A 617 -23.59 -55.04 35.13
N ALA A 618 -23.26 -54.61 33.92
CA ALA A 618 -24.23 -54.26 32.88
C ALA A 618 -25.02 -55.51 32.46
N PRO A 619 -26.35 -55.39 32.22
CA PRO A 619 -27.12 -56.47 31.64
C PRO A 619 -26.94 -56.51 30.13
N ASP A 620 -26.67 -57.71 29.67
CA ASP A 620 -26.64 -58.18 28.29
C ASP A 620 -27.95 -57.89 27.54
N ARG A 621 -27.89 -57.20 26.39
CA ARG A 621 -28.88 -57.19 25.29
C ARG A 621 -28.12 -56.83 24.00
N SER A 622 -27.87 -57.83 23.13
CA SER A 622 -28.72 -58.20 21.97
C SER A 622 -28.84 -57.10 20.93
#